data_AF-A0A382EM62-F1
#
_entry.id   AF-A0A382EM62-F1
#
_cell.length_a   1.000
_cell.length_b   1.000
_cell.length_c   1.000
_cell.angle_alpha   90.00
_cell.angle_beta   90.00
_cell.angle_gamma   90.00
#
_symmetry.space_group_name_H-M   'P 1'
#
loop_
_entity.id
_entity.type
_entity.pdbx_description
1 polymer ?
#
loop_
_entity_poly.entity_id
_entity_poly.type
_entity_poly.pdbx_seq_one_letter_code
_entity_poly.pdbx_strand_id
1 'polypeptide(L)'
;PYANRWLILIAYLIGLSVGVHLLSLLTIPAMGMIYYYKKYEYSKGGAIKAFIFSMVLLGIVQGVIIPQTLSLMSSFELFFVNTIGLPFNSGTIIYFILLISVIIFGLRYTKTKNKVIWNTAILGFSVILIGYSSFAMLVVRSNANPPIDENNPEDAVGLLSYLKREQYGSWPIVYGHYFNAQLDRKEPYTDGNPIYVKDEKKGKYVIIDKRENTIPNYSSNHKTLFPRMWSNTQARHANGYKSWAGLSKNKKRIPTFSQNLSFFFKYQIGWSYLRYFMWNFVGRQNDYMNMDGNVLHGNWESGISFIDNARLGTPSSIDMPEYLANNKAKNHYYFLPLILGLIGMFFHYKKNKQDAIAVLLFFLFTGVMIIIYLNITPYQPRERDYAYVGSYYAFTIWIGMSVLAIYDFLSKKIPATANAVFSTIIALILAPTLMASENWNDHDRSGRFTAKEVAANYLNSCAKNAILFTNGDNDTFPLWYMQEVEGVRTDIKVVNLSLFNTSWYIDQMKRASYDAAPIPSSFTNSQYRTGTRDYIPIDNKKTGYVDVKKVIDFIGS
;
A
#
# COMPACT_ATOMS: atom_id res chain seq x y z
N PRO A 1 -9.15 4.51 -37.46
CA PRO A 1 -7.81 3.92 -37.73
C PRO A 1 -6.83 3.95 -36.55
N TYR A 2 -6.72 5.06 -35.79
CA TYR A 2 -5.67 5.23 -34.77
C TYR A 2 -6.10 4.99 -33.32
N ALA A 3 -7.35 4.59 -33.06
CA ALA A 3 -7.87 4.47 -31.68
C ALA A 3 -7.10 3.46 -30.81
N ASN A 4 -6.59 2.37 -31.40
CA ASN A 4 -5.88 1.33 -30.65
C ASN A 4 -4.58 1.83 -30.01
N ARG A 5 -3.95 2.90 -30.53
CA ARG A 5 -2.72 3.47 -29.92
C ARG A 5 -2.95 3.94 -28.49
N TRP A 6 -4.16 4.41 -28.18
CA TRP A 6 -4.53 4.83 -26.83
C TRP A 6 -4.65 3.64 -25.89
N LEU A 7 -5.18 2.50 -26.36
CA LEU A 7 -5.22 1.26 -25.56
C LEU A 7 -3.82 0.76 -25.24
N ILE A 8 -2.90 0.84 -26.21
CA ILE A 8 -1.49 0.49 -25.99
C ILE A 8 -0.83 1.47 -25.01
N LEU A 9 -1.06 2.78 -25.15
CA LEU A 9 -0.54 3.76 -24.20
C LEU A 9 -1.08 3.52 -22.78
N ILE A 10 -2.39 3.25 -22.63
CA ILE A 10 -3.00 2.92 -21.34
C ILE A 10 -2.36 1.65 -20.75
N ALA A 11 -2.16 0.61 -21.56
CA ALA A 11 -1.51 -0.62 -21.12
C ALA A 11 -0.05 -0.36 -20.68
N TYR A 12 0.70 0.47 -21.41
CA TYR A 12 2.04 0.87 -21.03
C TYR A 12 2.06 1.64 -19.70
N LEU A 13 1.18 2.64 -19.53
CA LEU A 13 1.07 3.42 -18.30
C LEU A 13 0.68 2.56 -17.11
N ILE A 14 -0.20 1.56 -17.31
CA ILE A 14 -0.53 0.55 -16.30
C ILE A 14 0.70 -0.29 -15.94
N GLY A 15 1.49 -0.73 -16.92
CA GLY A 15 2.73 -1.46 -16.66
C GLY A 15 3.75 -0.63 -15.88
N LEU A 16 3.95 0.63 -16.28
CA LEU A 16 4.88 1.55 -15.64
C LEU A 16 4.44 1.90 -14.22
N SER A 17 3.15 2.12 -14.02
CA SER A 17 2.62 2.42 -12.70
C SER A 17 2.73 1.24 -11.74
N VAL A 18 2.68 -0.01 -12.21
CA VAL A 18 2.94 -1.19 -11.36
C VAL A 18 4.36 -1.16 -10.76
N GLY A 19 5.34 -0.63 -11.51
CA GLY A 19 6.72 -0.39 -11.04
C GLY A 19 6.85 0.61 -9.89
N VAL A 20 5.84 1.47 -9.71
CA VAL A 20 5.82 2.53 -8.68
C VAL A 20 4.80 2.19 -7.59
N HIS A 21 3.54 1.98 -7.98
CA HIS A 21 2.44 1.61 -7.11
C HIS A 21 1.28 0.88 -7.83
N LEU A 22 0.84 -0.24 -7.24
CA LEU A 22 -0.25 -1.09 -7.75
C LEU A 22 -1.66 -0.46 -7.79
N LEU A 23 -1.90 0.70 -7.15
CA LEU A 23 -3.24 1.29 -7.02
C LEU A 23 -3.82 1.75 -8.37
N SER A 24 -2.95 2.10 -9.31
CA SER A 24 -3.29 2.45 -10.68
C SER A 24 -4.11 1.38 -11.42
N LEU A 25 -3.91 0.10 -11.08
CA LEU A 25 -4.67 -1.03 -11.64
C LEU A 25 -6.18 -0.91 -11.38
N LEU A 26 -6.56 -0.26 -10.28
CA LEU A 26 -7.95 -0.08 -9.89
C LEU A 26 -8.73 0.84 -10.85
N THR A 27 -8.06 1.48 -11.79
CA THR A 27 -8.70 2.25 -12.87
C THR A 27 -9.21 1.37 -14.02
N ILE A 28 -8.74 0.12 -14.14
CA ILE A 28 -9.11 -0.80 -15.24
C ILE A 28 -10.63 -0.96 -15.41
N PRO A 29 -11.43 -1.15 -14.35
CA PRO A 29 -12.89 -1.24 -14.48
C PRO A 29 -13.52 0.01 -15.10
N ALA A 30 -13.08 1.22 -14.69
CA ALA A 30 -13.58 2.46 -15.26
C ALA A 30 -13.17 2.60 -16.74
N MET A 31 -11.91 2.31 -17.07
CA MET A 31 -11.39 2.38 -18.44
C MET A 31 -12.06 1.39 -19.37
N GLY A 32 -12.34 0.17 -18.90
CA GLY A 32 -13.06 -0.83 -19.67
C GLY A 32 -14.50 -0.43 -19.99
N MET A 33 -15.16 0.27 -19.06
CA MET A 33 -16.48 0.86 -19.32
C MET A 33 -16.42 2.01 -20.34
N ILE A 34 -15.43 2.90 -20.24
CA ILE A 34 -15.21 3.96 -21.24
C ILE A 34 -14.99 3.35 -22.63
N TYR A 35 -14.16 2.30 -22.72
CA TYR A 35 -13.95 1.58 -23.97
C TYR A 35 -15.26 1.02 -24.54
N TYR A 36 -16.07 0.37 -23.70
CA TYR A 36 -17.37 -0.17 -24.12
C TYR A 36 -18.30 0.94 -24.64
N TYR A 37 -18.47 2.04 -23.90
CA TYR A 37 -19.36 3.13 -24.29
C TYR A 37 -18.91 3.90 -25.53
N LYS A 38 -17.60 3.95 -25.82
CA LYS A 38 -17.08 4.59 -27.04
C LYS A 38 -17.13 3.68 -28.27
N LYS A 39 -17.12 2.36 -28.08
CA LYS A 39 -16.99 1.39 -29.17
C LYS A 39 -18.29 0.70 -29.55
N TYR A 40 -19.20 0.54 -28.61
CA TYR A 40 -20.44 -0.21 -28.78
C TYR A 40 -21.65 0.65 -28.40
N GLU A 41 -22.79 0.37 -29.02
CA GLU A 41 -24.06 0.93 -28.58
C GLU A 41 -24.44 0.40 -27.20
N TYR A 42 -24.99 1.30 -26.39
CA TYR A 42 -25.32 0.95 -25.01
C TYR A 42 -26.49 -0.04 -24.94
N SER A 43 -26.20 -1.18 -24.33
CA SER A 43 -27.20 -2.06 -23.72
C SER A 43 -26.86 -2.34 -22.26
N LYS A 44 -27.88 -2.54 -21.41
CA LYS A 44 -27.69 -2.89 -19.99
C LYS A 44 -26.91 -4.21 -19.84
N GLY A 45 -27.26 -5.21 -20.65
CA GLY A 45 -26.57 -6.50 -20.66
C GLY A 45 -25.12 -6.40 -21.12
N GLY A 46 -24.84 -5.63 -22.18
CA GLY A 46 -23.47 -5.41 -22.65
C GLY A 46 -22.63 -4.62 -21.65
N ALA A 47 -23.21 -3.63 -20.96
CA ALA A 47 -22.52 -2.87 -19.91
C ALA A 47 -22.12 -3.77 -18.72
N ILE A 48 -23.02 -4.65 -18.27
CA ILE A 48 -22.73 -5.62 -17.21
C ILE A 48 -21.62 -6.58 -17.65
N LYS A 49 -21.68 -7.11 -18.88
CA LYS A 49 -20.64 -7.99 -19.44
C LYS A 49 -19.29 -7.27 -19.53
N ALA A 50 -19.27 -6.02 -19.98
CA ALA A 50 -18.05 -5.21 -20.05
C ALA A 50 -17.44 -4.95 -18.66
N PHE A 51 -18.28 -4.64 -17.66
CA PHE A 51 -17.84 -4.49 -16.28
C PHE A 51 -17.21 -5.78 -15.74
N ILE A 52 -17.90 -6.91 -15.87
CA ILE A 52 -17.40 -8.22 -15.43
C ILE A 52 -16.08 -8.56 -16.15
N PHE A 53 -16.01 -8.35 -17.46
CA PHE A 53 -14.78 -8.57 -18.22
C PHE A 53 -13.63 -7.70 -17.71
N SER A 54 -13.90 -6.43 -17.39
CA SER A 54 -12.89 -5.50 -16.87
C SER A 54 -12.42 -5.88 -15.46
N MET A 55 -13.33 -6.42 -14.63
CA MET A 55 -12.99 -6.99 -13.33
C MET A 55 -12.11 -8.24 -13.45
N VAL A 56 -12.45 -9.13 -14.39
CA VAL A 56 -11.62 -10.29 -14.71
C VAL A 56 -10.25 -9.86 -15.22
N LEU A 57 -10.19 -8.85 -16.09
CA LEU A 57 -8.93 -8.30 -16.59
C LEU A 57 -8.07 -7.73 -15.46
N LEU A 58 -8.65 -6.96 -14.53
CA LEU A 58 -7.96 -6.50 -13.32
C LEU A 58 -7.39 -7.69 -12.53
N GLY A 59 -8.21 -8.71 -12.26
CA GLY A 59 -7.77 -9.92 -11.55
C GLY A 59 -6.67 -10.68 -12.29
N ILE A 60 -6.71 -10.76 -13.61
CA ILE A 60 -5.66 -11.38 -14.44
C ILE A 60 -4.37 -10.57 -14.35
N VAL A 61 -4.42 -9.25 -14.51
CA VAL A 61 -3.22 -8.40 -14.46
C VAL A 61 -2.58 -8.47 -13.07
N GLN A 62 -3.38 -8.28 -12.01
CA GLN A 62 -2.91 -8.23 -10.64
C GLN A 62 -2.51 -9.61 -10.07
N GLY A 63 -3.32 -10.64 -10.32
CA GLY A 63 -3.18 -11.97 -9.71
C GLY A 63 -2.41 -12.97 -10.56
N VAL A 64 -2.32 -12.76 -11.88
CA VAL A 64 -1.67 -13.70 -12.80
C VAL A 64 -0.45 -13.06 -13.46
N ILE A 65 -0.61 -12.00 -14.26
CA ILE A 65 0.50 -11.44 -15.05
C ILE A 65 1.65 -11.01 -14.14
N ILE A 66 1.39 -10.14 -13.17
CA ILE A 66 2.44 -9.60 -12.30
C ILE A 66 3.14 -10.70 -11.47
N PRO A 67 2.44 -11.55 -10.71
CA PRO A 67 3.11 -12.54 -9.85
C PRO A 67 3.70 -13.70 -10.65
N GLN A 68 3.03 -14.16 -11.71
CA GLN A 68 3.47 -15.34 -12.45
C GLN A 68 4.63 -15.05 -13.40
N THR A 69 4.74 -13.85 -13.97
CA THR A 69 5.94 -13.48 -14.72
C THR A 69 7.20 -13.63 -13.87
N LEU A 70 7.17 -13.15 -12.62
CA LEU A 70 8.28 -13.31 -11.69
C LEU A 70 8.45 -14.76 -11.21
N SER A 71 7.34 -15.44 -10.89
CA SER A 71 7.41 -16.82 -10.40
C SER A 71 8.00 -17.74 -11.45
N LEU A 72 7.63 -17.56 -12.74
CA LEU A 72 8.21 -18.32 -13.84
C LEU A 72 9.68 -17.98 -14.04
N MET A 73 10.07 -16.70 -13.95
CA MET A 73 11.47 -16.29 -14.00
C MET A 73 12.30 -17.00 -12.91
N SER A 74 11.83 -17.00 -11.66
CA SER A 74 12.48 -17.70 -10.55
C SER A 74 12.50 -19.23 -10.75
N SER A 75 11.42 -19.82 -11.26
CA SER A 75 11.38 -21.28 -11.53
C SER A 75 12.33 -21.69 -12.65
N PHE A 76 12.46 -20.88 -13.71
CA PHE A 76 13.45 -21.09 -14.77
C PHE A 76 14.86 -20.97 -14.20
N GLU A 77 15.12 -19.95 -13.40
CA GLU A 77 16.41 -19.77 -12.72
C GLU A 77 16.80 -21.00 -11.90
N LEU A 78 15.91 -21.45 -11.02
CA LEU A 78 16.13 -22.64 -10.19
C LEU A 78 16.32 -23.90 -11.04
N PHE A 79 15.53 -24.11 -12.08
CA PHE A 79 15.63 -25.30 -12.93
C PHE A 79 16.97 -25.36 -13.70
N PHE A 80 17.34 -24.28 -14.39
CA PHE A 80 18.56 -24.27 -15.20
C PHE A 80 19.83 -24.28 -14.33
N VAL A 81 19.83 -23.62 -13.18
CA VAL A 81 21.00 -23.62 -12.28
C VAL A 81 21.07 -24.91 -11.46
N ASN A 82 20.01 -25.30 -10.76
CA ASN A 82 20.09 -26.42 -9.82
C ASN A 82 19.99 -27.79 -10.50
N THR A 83 19.21 -27.92 -11.58
CA THR A 83 18.96 -29.22 -12.24
C THR A 83 19.89 -29.43 -13.42
N ILE A 84 20.08 -28.42 -14.28
CA ILE A 84 20.96 -28.54 -15.46
C ILE A 84 22.42 -28.23 -15.11
N GLY A 85 22.68 -27.38 -14.11
CA GLY A 85 24.03 -27.02 -13.69
C GLY A 85 24.62 -25.83 -14.46
N LEU A 86 23.78 -24.98 -15.06
CA LEU A 86 24.25 -23.75 -15.70
C LEU A 86 24.66 -22.69 -14.67
N PRO A 87 25.50 -21.71 -15.05
CA PRO A 87 25.83 -20.58 -14.18
C PRO A 87 24.60 -19.76 -13.77
N PHE A 88 24.71 -19.04 -12.65
CA PHE A 88 23.67 -18.11 -12.19
C PHE A 88 23.22 -17.13 -13.29
N ASN A 89 21.95 -16.73 -13.21
CA ASN A 89 21.22 -15.89 -14.16
C ASN A 89 20.92 -16.53 -15.53
N SER A 90 21.46 -17.73 -15.82
CA SER A 90 21.23 -18.39 -17.12
C SER A 90 19.75 -18.71 -17.35
N GLY A 91 19.05 -19.19 -16.31
CA GLY A 91 17.63 -19.52 -16.43
C GLY A 91 16.77 -18.28 -16.67
N THR A 92 17.10 -17.17 -15.99
CA THR A 92 16.49 -15.86 -16.19
C THR A 92 16.67 -15.35 -17.62
N ILE A 93 17.88 -15.44 -18.19
CA ILE A 93 18.16 -15.04 -19.58
C ILE A 93 17.36 -15.89 -20.57
N ILE A 94 17.37 -17.22 -20.38
CA ILE A 94 16.61 -18.16 -21.22
C ILE A 94 15.11 -17.85 -21.17
N TYR A 95 14.57 -17.57 -19.99
CA TYR A 95 13.18 -17.19 -19.80
C TYR A 95 12.81 -15.94 -20.63
N PHE A 96 13.63 -14.87 -20.57
CA PHE A 96 13.36 -13.66 -21.34
C PHE A 96 13.50 -13.86 -22.84
N ILE A 97 14.51 -14.62 -23.31
CA ILE A 97 14.65 -14.96 -24.73
C ILE A 97 13.41 -15.70 -25.22
N LEU A 98 12.93 -16.70 -24.47
CA LEU A 98 11.75 -17.47 -24.81
C LEU A 98 10.50 -16.57 -24.83
N LEU A 99 10.30 -15.75 -23.78
CA LEU A 99 9.17 -14.84 -23.68
C LEU A 99 9.12 -13.84 -24.84
N ILE A 100 10.25 -13.20 -25.15
CA ILE A 100 10.37 -12.25 -26.28
C ILE A 100 10.12 -12.98 -27.61
N SER A 101 10.67 -14.18 -27.78
CA SER A 101 10.48 -14.98 -29.00
C SER A 101 9.02 -15.34 -29.21
N VAL A 102 8.30 -15.77 -28.15
CA VAL A 102 6.87 -16.07 -28.19
C VAL A 102 6.05 -14.82 -28.51
N ILE A 103 6.39 -13.67 -27.92
CA ILE A 103 5.72 -12.39 -28.21
C ILE A 103 5.93 -12.00 -29.69
N ILE A 104 7.17 -12.01 -30.18
CA ILE A 104 7.49 -11.65 -31.57
C ILE A 104 6.78 -12.60 -32.54
N PHE A 105 6.83 -13.91 -32.28
CA PHE A 105 6.11 -14.90 -33.06
C PHE A 105 4.60 -14.63 -33.07
N GLY A 106 4.00 -14.40 -31.90
CA GLY A 106 2.58 -14.09 -31.75
C GLY A 106 2.17 -12.81 -32.50
N LEU A 107 2.96 -11.75 -32.42
CA LEU A 107 2.73 -10.51 -33.16
C LEU A 107 2.82 -10.71 -34.68
N ARG A 108 3.84 -11.44 -35.16
CA ARG A 108 3.99 -11.76 -36.58
C ARG A 108 2.84 -12.63 -37.09
N TYR A 109 2.50 -13.69 -36.36
CA TYR A 109 1.42 -14.62 -36.72
C TYR A 109 0.05 -13.94 -36.74
N THR A 110 -0.25 -13.12 -35.74
CA THR A 110 -1.53 -12.38 -35.71
C THR A 110 -1.60 -11.31 -36.80
N LYS A 111 -0.48 -10.68 -37.17
CA LYS A 111 -0.40 -9.76 -38.30
C LYS A 111 -0.63 -10.47 -39.63
N THR A 112 0.03 -11.60 -39.90
CA THR A 112 -0.11 -12.33 -41.17
C THR A 112 -1.50 -12.93 -41.37
N LYS A 113 -2.20 -13.28 -40.27
CA LYS A 113 -3.58 -13.79 -40.28
C LYS A 113 -4.65 -12.69 -40.10
N ASN A 114 -4.29 -11.41 -40.14
CA ASN A 114 -5.20 -10.26 -39.95
C ASN A 114 -6.04 -10.31 -38.65
N LYS A 115 -5.50 -10.90 -37.57
CA LYS A 115 -6.16 -11.02 -36.26
C LYS A 115 -5.91 -9.77 -35.39
N VAL A 116 -6.58 -8.66 -35.72
CA VAL A 116 -6.35 -7.33 -35.10
C VAL A 116 -6.51 -7.32 -33.57
N ILE A 117 -7.55 -7.97 -33.03
CA ILE A 117 -7.83 -8.00 -31.59
C ILE A 117 -6.70 -8.70 -30.83
N TRP A 118 -6.30 -9.89 -31.29
CA TRP A 118 -5.20 -10.65 -30.69
C TRP A 118 -3.87 -9.94 -30.82
N ASN A 119 -3.60 -9.30 -31.97
CA ASN A 119 -2.41 -8.49 -32.14
C ASN A 119 -2.35 -7.34 -31.12
N THR A 120 -3.48 -6.64 -30.93
CA THR A 120 -3.59 -5.55 -29.95
C THR A 120 -3.43 -6.07 -28.51
N ALA A 121 -3.99 -7.24 -28.19
CA ALA A 121 -3.86 -7.86 -26.88
C ALA A 121 -2.41 -8.27 -26.57
N ILE A 122 -1.72 -8.91 -27.52
CA ILE A 122 -0.30 -9.28 -27.37
C ILE A 122 0.56 -8.01 -27.26
N LEU A 123 0.30 -6.99 -28.06
CA LEU A 123 1.01 -5.72 -27.98
C LEU A 123 0.78 -5.02 -26.64
N GLY A 124 -0.46 -5.01 -26.14
CA GLY A 124 -0.82 -4.50 -24.82
C GLY A 124 -0.08 -5.24 -23.70
N PHE A 125 -0.06 -6.57 -23.75
CA PHE A 125 0.73 -7.39 -22.82
C PHE A 125 2.22 -7.05 -22.90
N SER A 126 2.76 -6.89 -24.11
CA SER A 126 4.17 -6.56 -24.33
C SER A 126 4.55 -5.23 -23.67
N VAL A 127 3.74 -4.19 -23.87
CA VAL A 127 4.03 -2.87 -23.28
C VAL A 127 3.77 -2.82 -21.77
N ILE A 128 2.86 -3.66 -21.24
CA ILE A 128 2.75 -3.87 -19.79
C ILE A 128 4.06 -4.41 -19.24
N LEU A 129 4.64 -5.44 -19.88
CA LEU A 129 5.93 -6.00 -19.47
C LEU A 129 7.08 -5.00 -19.59
N ILE A 130 7.09 -4.15 -20.63
CA ILE A 130 8.08 -3.07 -20.78
C ILE A 130 7.93 -2.04 -19.65
N GLY A 131 6.71 -1.64 -19.29
CA GLY A 131 6.51 -0.76 -18.13
C GLY A 131 6.95 -1.42 -16.82
N TYR A 132 6.63 -2.71 -16.67
CA TYR A 132 6.98 -3.53 -15.52
C TYR A 132 8.49 -3.76 -15.36
N SER A 133 9.27 -3.67 -16.45
CA SER A 133 10.73 -3.81 -16.40
C SER A 133 11.42 -2.69 -15.62
N SER A 134 10.70 -1.63 -15.22
CA SER A 134 11.20 -0.64 -14.26
C SER A 134 11.69 -1.26 -12.94
N PHE A 135 11.16 -2.44 -12.55
CA PHE A 135 11.67 -3.20 -11.40
C PHE A 135 13.11 -3.71 -11.57
N ALA A 136 13.64 -3.77 -12.79
CA ALA A 136 15.05 -4.10 -13.00
C ALA A 136 15.97 -3.10 -12.30
N MET A 137 15.54 -1.86 -12.07
CA MET A 137 16.29 -0.88 -11.30
C MET A 137 16.60 -1.38 -9.88
N LEU A 138 15.66 -2.10 -9.23
CA LEU A 138 15.89 -2.66 -7.90
C LEU A 138 17.03 -3.67 -7.91
N VAL A 139 17.02 -4.59 -8.87
CA VAL A 139 18.06 -5.61 -9.02
C VAL A 139 19.41 -4.97 -9.32
N VAL A 140 19.46 -4.05 -10.27
CA VAL A 140 20.69 -3.33 -10.65
C VAL A 140 21.26 -2.55 -9.46
N ARG A 141 20.40 -1.84 -8.72
CA ARG A 141 20.81 -1.05 -7.55
C ARG A 141 21.27 -1.94 -6.40
N SER A 142 20.57 -3.04 -6.14
CA SER A 142 20.94 -3.98 -5.08
C SER A 142 22.27 -4.68 -5.39
N ASN A 143 22.54 -5.05 -6.65
CA ASN A 143 23.84 -5.61 -7.04
C ASN A 143 25.02 -4.61 -6.90
N ALA A 144 24.75 -3.29 -6.92
CA ALA A 144 25.76 -2.28 -6.58
C ALA A 144 26.06 -2.23 -5.07
N ASN A 145 25.25 -2.95 -4.27
CA ASN A 145 25.35 -3.18 -2.83
C ASN A 145 25.54 -1.90 -1.99
N PRO A 146 24.66 -0.89 -2.17
CA PRO A 146 24.75 0.37 -1.44
C PRO A 146 24.64 0.18 0.09
N PRO A 147 24.99 1.22 0.87
CA PRO A 147 24.86 1.16 2.34
C PRO A 147 23.42 1.00 2.84
N ILE A 148 22.44 1.37 2.02
CA ILE A 148 21.00 1.13 2.26
C ILE A 148 20.48 0.23 1.14
N ASP A 149 20.21 -1.03 1.47
CA ASP A 149 19.76 -2.05 0.51
C ASP A 149 18.75 -3.02 1.14
N GLU A 150 17.54 -2.53 1.35
CA GLU A 150 16.51 -3.25 2.09
C GLU A 150 16.06 -4.55 1.39
N ASN A 151 16.14 -5.66 2.13
CA ASN A 151 15.85 -7.03 1.67
C ASN A 151 16.80 -7.60 0.60
N ASN A 152 17.78 -6.82 0.12
CA ASN A 152 18.82 -7.26 -0.82
C ASN A 152 18.32 -8.07 -2.05
N PRO A 153 17.43 -7.52 -2.91
CA PRO A 153 16.87 -8.23 -4.06
C PRO A 153 17.84 -8.32 -5.26
N GLU A 154 19.00 -8.95 -5.08
CA GLU A 154 20.08 -9.03 -6.09
C GLU A 154 19.82 -10.03 -7.23
N ASP A 155 18.91 -10.99 -7.02
CA ASP A 155 18.64 -12.05 -7.99
C ASP A 155 17.14 -12.33 -8.18
N ALA A 156 16.82 -13.21 -9.13
CA ALA A 156 15.43 -13.51 -9.49
C ALA A 156 14.59 -14.09 -8.34
N VAL A 157 15.22 -14.85 -7.43
CA VAL A 157 14.56 -15.44 -6.26
C VAL A 157 14.35 -14.37 -5.18
N GLY A 158 15.38 -13.57 -4.90
CA GLY A 158 15.30 -12.45 -3.96
C GLY A 158 14.26 -11.42 -4.38
N LEU A 159 14.24 -11.07 -5.67
CA LEU A 159 13.25 -10.16 -6.25
C LEU A 159 11.83 -10.71 -6.13
N LEU A 160 11.63 -12.01 -6.33
CA LEU A 160 10.32 -12.65 -6.16
C LEU A 160 9.82 -12.51 -4.72
N SER A 161 10.66 -12.80 -3.73
CA SER A 161 10.29 -12.68 -2.31
C SER A 161 9.98 -11.23 -1.92
N TYR A 162 10.81 -10.28 -2.41
CA TYR A 162 10.60 -8.84 -2.25
C TYR A 162 9.25 -8.39 -2.80
N LEU A 163 8.94 -8.70 -4.07
CA LEU A 163 7.72 -8.26 -4.73
C LEU A 163 6.47 -8.97 -4.20
N LYS A 164 6.58 -10.23 -3.78
CA LYS A 164 5.49 -10.94 -3.06
C LYS A 164 5.28 -10.43 -1.64
N ARG A 165 6.19 -9.62 -1.11
CA ARG A 165 6.11 -9.05 0.23
C ARG A 165 5.94 -10.14 1.29
N GLU A 166 6.66 -11.26 1.13
CA GLU A 166 6.46 -12.48 1.94
C GLU A 166 6.63 -12.24 3.45
N GLN A 167 7.44 -11.24 3.83
CA GLN A 167 7.63 -10.78 5.20
C GLN A 167 6.36 -10.25 5.89
N TYR A 168 5.36 -9.76 5.16
CA TYR A 168 4.14 -9.17 5.74
C TYR A 168 2.99 -10.17 5.89
N GLY A 169 3.14 -11.40 5.40
CA GLY A 169 2.11 -12.44 5.44
C GLY A 169 0.92 -12.15 4.51
N SER A 170 -0.19 -12.84 4.76
CA SER A 170 -1.42 -12.74 3.96
C SER A 170 -2.63 -12.42 4.83
N TRP A 171 -3.69 -11.92 4.21
CA TRP A 171 -4.96 -11.63 4.87
C TRP A 171 -6.14 -12.14 4.03
N PRO A 172 -7.21 -12.62 4.68
CA PRO A 172 -8.37 -13.11 3.97
C PRO A 172 -9.21 -11.95 3.42
N ILE A 173 -9.68 -12.08 2.18
CA ILE A 173 -10.57 -11.09 1.55
C ILE A 173 -11.99 -11.66 1.39
N VAL A 174 -12.13 -12.75 0.64
CA VAL A 174 -13.45 -13.33 0.32
C VAL A 174 -13.90 -14.36 1.35
N TYR A 175 -13.00 -15.21 1.83
CA TYR A 175 -13.31 -16.25 2.80
C TYR A 175 -12.12 -16.46 3.72
N GLY A 176 -12.37 -16.67 5.01
CA GLY A 176 -11.30 -16.83 5.99
C GLY A 176 -11.76 -16.74 7.43
N HIS A 177 -10.80 -16.68 8.35
CA HIS A 177 -11.01 -16.87 9.78
C HIS A 177 -11.32 -15.55 10.52
N TYR A 178 -11.93 -15.67 11.70
CA TYR A 178 -12.02 -14.58 12.68
C TYR A 178 -10.77 -14.49 13.58
N PHE A 179 -10.54 -13.34 14.21
CA PHE A 179 -9.38 -13.07 15.07
C PHE A 179 -9.23 -14.01 16.27
N ASN A 180 -10.31 -14.66 16.72
CA ASN A 180 -10.29 -15.65 17.79
C ASN A 180 -10.42 -17.09 17.27
N ALA A 181 -10.04 -17.31 16.00
CA ALA A 181 -9.99 -18.61 15.39
C ALA A 181 -9.05 -19.56 16.12
N GLN A 182 -9.56 -20.74 16.45
CA GLN A 182 -8.73 -21.85 16.91
C GLN A 182 -8.16 -22.58 15.70
N LEU A 183 -6.97 -23.16 15.87
CA LEU A 183 -6.36 -24.02 14.86
C LEU A 183 -7.21 -25.28 14.65
N ASP A 184 -7.09 -25.85 13.46
CA ASP A 184 -7.67 -27.17 13.19
C ASP A 184 -7.06 -28.21 14.14
N ARG A 185 -7.88 -29.18 14.58
CA ARG A 185 -7.45 -30.18 15.57
C ARG A 185 -6.55 -31.26 14.98
N LYS A 186 -6.72 -31.57 13.69
CA LYS A 186 -5.97 -32.63 13.01
C LYS A 186 -4.75 -32.05 12.30
N GLU A 187 -4.95 -30.95 11.59
CA GLU A 187 -3.90 -30.32 10.78
C GLU A 187 -3.80 -28.83 11.15
N PRO A 188 -3.21 -28.50 12.32
CA PRO A 188 -3.16 -27.12 12.83
C PRO A 188 -2.30 -26.18 11.98
N TYR A 189 -1.37 -26.71 11.20
CA TYR A 189 -0.47 -25.95 10.34
C TYR A 189 -0.34 -26.63 8.97
N THR A 190 -0.05 -25.83 7.95
CA THR A 190 0.28 -26.27 6.59
C THR A 190 1.63 -25.71 6.17
N ASP A 191 2.23 -26.31 5.15
CA ASP A 191 3.55 -25.89 4.64
C ASP A 191 3.48 -24.57 3.87
N GLY A 192 4.53 -23.77 4.04
CA GLY A 192 4.80 -22.57 3.25
C GLY A 192 5.70 -22.85 2.05
N ASN A 193 6.01 -21.81 1.28
CA ASN A 193 6.95 -21.92 0.17
C ASN A 193 8.40 -21.96 0.71
N PRO A 194 9.25 -22.91 0.27
CA PRO A 194 10.64 -22.96 0.70
C PRO A 194 11.42 -21.70 0.28
N ILE A 195 12.36 -21.28 1.12
CA ILE A 195 13.23 -20.13 0.89
C ILE A 195 14.55 -20.63 0.27
N TYR A 196 14.86 -20.12 -0.92
CA TYR A 196 16.11 -20.39 -1.63
C TYR A 196 17.06 -19.20 -1.50
N VAL A 197 18.35 -19.48 -1.32
CA VAL A 197 19.42 -18.47 -1.32
C VAL A 197 20.53 -18.93 -2.25
N LYS A 198 21.13 -17.97 -2.97
CA LYS A 198 22.29 -18.17 -3.82
C LYS A 198 23.50 -18.59 -2.97
N ASP A 199 24.08 -19.77 -3.24
CA ASP A 199 25.33 -20.23 -2.62
C ASP A 199 26.44 -20.19 -3.67
N GLU A 200 27.27 -19.14 -3.62
CA GLU A 200 28.33 -18.93 -4.61
C GLU A 200 29.43 -19.99 -4.54
N LYS A 201 29.69 -20.57 -3.36
CA LYS A 201 30.70 -21.63 -3.21
C LYS A 201 30.24 -22.92 -3.85
N LYS A 202 28.94 -23.22 -3.78
CA LYS A 202 28.35 -24.41 -4.40
C LYS A 202 27.89 -24.18 -5.84
N GLY A 203 27.91 -22.94 -6.33
CA GLY A 203 27.44 -22.57 -7.66
C GLY A 203 25.95 -22.85 -7.90
N LYS A 204 25.13 -22.91 -6.85
CA LYS A 204 23.70 -23.23 -6.96
C LYS A 204 22.85 -22.56 -5.87
N TYR A 205 21.54 -22.54 -6.05
CA TYR A 205 20.60 -22.09 -5.02
C TYR A 205 20.35 -23.20 -4.00
N VAL A 206 20.50 -22.90 -2.71
CA VAL A 206 20.27 -23.84 -1.61
C VAL A 206 19.03 -23.45 -0.82
N ILE A 207 18.26 -24.44 -0.39
CA ILE A 207 17.13 -24.22 0.52
C ILE A 207 17.69 -23.96 1.91
N ILE A 208 17.34 -22.81 2.50
CA ILE A 208 17.76 -22.44 3.87
C ILE A 208 16.63 -22.62 4.89
N ASP A 209 15.39 -22.58 4.44
CA ASP A 209 14.20 -22.86 5.25
C ASP A 209 13.16 -23.53 4.35
N LYS A 210 12.66 -24.70 4.76
CA LYS A 210 11.62 -25.42 4.02
C LYS A 210 10.22 -24.88 4.27
N ARG A 211 10.04 -24.11 5.35
CA ARG A 211 8.76 -23.58 5.84
C ARG A 211 7.70 -24.66 6.11
N GLU A 212 8.12 -25.86 6.50
CA GLU A 212 7.22 -26.96 6.90
C GLU A 212 6.41 -26.56 8.16
N ASN A 213 5.10 -26.78 8.15
CA ASN A 213 4.19 -26.44 9.26
C ASN A 213 4.23 -24.97 9.73
N THR A 214 4.44 -24.01 8.83
CA THR A 214 4.56 -22.58 9.20
C THR A 214 3.28 -21.76 9.03
N ILE A 215 2.32 -22.20 8.22
CA ILE A 215 1.09 -21.45 7.95
C ILE A 215 -0.03 -21.96 8.85
N PRO A 216 -0.64 -21.11 9.71
CA PRO A 216 -1.75 -21.54 10.56
C PRO A 216 -2.97 -21.98 9.74
N ASN A 217 -3.45 -23.20 10.01
CA ASN A 217 -4.72 -23.68 9.47
C ASN A 217 -5.80 -23.64 10.56
N TYR A 218 -6.81 -22.82 10.33
CA TYR A 218 -7.88 -22.58 11.28
C TYR A 218 -9.06 -23.54 11.10
N SER A 219 -9.74 -23.86 12.19
CA SER A 219 -10.97 -24.66 12.18
C SER A 219 -12.05 -24.03 11.29
N SER A 220 -12.73 -24.86 10.50
CA SER A 220 -13.81 -24.44 9.59
C SER A 220 -14.95 -23.69 10.30
N ASN A 221 -15.25 -24.03 11.55
CA ASN A 221 -16.30 -23.38 12.35
C ASN A 221 -16.00 -21.92 12.70
N HIS A 222 -14.73 -21.50 12.59
CA HIS A 222 -14.30 -20.11 12.84
C HIS A 222 -14.05 -19.35 11.53
N LYS A 223 -14.36 -19.95 10.38
CA LYS A 223 -14.26 -19.31 9.05
C LYS A 223 -15.62 -18.74 8.63
N THR A 224 -15.59 -17.65 7.87
CA THR A 224 -16.78 -16.98 7.36
C THR A 224 -16.52 -16.40 5.97
N LEU A 225 -17.61 -16.10 5.25
CA LEU A 225 -17.55 -15.27 4.05
C LEU A 225 -17.30 -13.82 4.47
N PHE A 226 -16.50 -13.10 3.71
CA PHE A 226 -16.16 -11.70 3.91
C PHE A 226 -15.66 -11.38 5.33
N PRO A 227 -14.59 -12.04 5.81
CA PRO A 227 -14.07 -11.83 7.17
C PRO A 227 -13.44 -10.43 7.28
N ARG A 228 -13.93 -9.59 8.18
CA ARG A 228 -13.40 -8.23 8.44
C ARG A 228 -12.69 -8.13 9.78
N MET A 229 -13.06 -9.00 10.72
CA MET A 229 -12.44 -9.11 12.04
C MET A 229 -11.51 -10.32 12.11
N TRP A 230 -10.47 -10.34 11.28
CA TRP A 230 -9.65 -11.54 11.03
C TRP A 230 -8.35 -11.59 11.83
N SER A 231 -7.76 -10.45 12.18
CA SER A 231 -6.36 -10.41 12.59
C SER A 231 -6.11 -10.79 14.05
N ASN A 232 -5.27 -11.80 14.24
CA ASN A 232 -4.74 -12.25 15.53
C ASN A 232 -3.24 -11.97 15.69
N THR A 233 -2.63 -11.23 14.77
CA THR A 233 -1.19 -10.95 14.75
C THR A 233 -0.74 -10.05 15.89
N GLN A 234 -1.65 -9.26 16.47
CA GLN A 234 -1.39 -8.45 17.65
C GLN A 234 -2.53 -8.59 18.65
N ALA A 235 -2.18 -8.81 19.91
CA ALA A 235 -3.15 -8.97 21.00
C ALA A 235 -4.12 -7.77 21.11
N ARG A 236 -3.66 -6.56 20.77
CA ARG A 236 -4.48 -5.34 20.80
C ARG A 236 -5.59 -5.31 19.75
N HIS A 237 -5.44 -5.95 18.58
CA HIS A 237 -6.47 -5.93 17.53
C HIS A 237 -7.83 -6.43 18.03
N ALA A 238 -7.83 -7.45 18.89
CA ALA A 238 -9.02 -7.98 19.55
C ALA A 238 -9.79 -6.90 20.33
N ASN A 239 -9.10 -5.95 20.98
CA ASN A 239 -9.75 -4.86 21.71
C ASN A 239 -10.42 -3.86 20.75
N GLY A 240 -9.81 -3.60 19.60
CA GLY A 240 -10.39 -2.74 18.57
C GLY A 240 -11.63 -3.39 17.95
N TYR A 241 -11.59 -4.69 17.65
CA TYR A 241 -12.78 -5.39 17.19
C TYR A 241 -13.92 -5.34 18.22
N LYS A 242 -13.59 -5.43 19.52
CA LYS A 242 -14.57 -5.27 20.59
C LYS A 242 -15.21 -3.89 20.62
N SER A 243 -14.40 -2.82 20.58
CA SER A 243 -14.91 -1.44 20.67
C SER A 243 -15.75 -1.08 19.45
N TRP A 244 -15.26 -1.37 18.26
CA TRP A 244 -15.91 -0.97 17.01
C TRP A 244 -17.11 -1.85 16.62
N ALA A 245 -17.06 -3.15 16.92
CA ALA A 245 -18.13 -4.09 16.55
C ALA A 245 -19.14 -4.38 17.68
N GLY A 246 -18.87 -3.92 18.91
CA GLY A 246 -19.71 -4.22 20.07
C GLY A 246 -19.66 -5.70 20.48
N LEU A 247 -18.48 -6.31 20.47
CA LEU A 247 -18.32 -7.71 20.89
C LEU A 247 -18.47 -7.84 22.41
N SER A 248 -18.93 -9.00 22.89
CA SER A 248 -19.05 -9.25 24.32
C SER A 248 -17.67 -9.25 25.02
N LYS A 249 -17.67 -9.09 26.35
CA LYS A 249 -16.44 -9.18 27.15
C LYS A 249 -15.73 -10.54 26.97
N ASN A 250 -16.47 -11.61 26.66
CA ASN A 250 -15.93 -12.94 26.45
C ASN A 250 -15.17 -13.05 25.11
N LYS A 251 -13.83 -13.05 25.18
CA LYS A 251 -12.91 -13.14 24.03
C LYS A 251 -13.05 -14.44 23.22
N LYS A 252 -13.58 -15.52 23.82
CA LYS A 252 -13.68 -16.83 23.18
C LYS A 252 -14.93 -17.00 22.31
N ARG A 253 -15.93 -16.10 22.44
CA ARG A 253 -17.16 -16.19 21.66
C ARG A 253 -16.88 -15.86 20.20
N ILE A 254 -17.23 -16.77 19.29
CA ILE A 254 -17.12 -16.54 17.85
C ILE A 254 -17.99 -15.32 17.48
N PRO A 255 -17.44 -14.33 16.75
CA PRO A 255 -18.23 -13.18 16.31
C PRO A 255 -19.36 -13.57 15.37
N THR A 256 -20.50 -12.87 15.46
CA THR A 256 -21.58 -13.04 14.50
C THR A 256 -21.28 -12.31 13.20
N PHE A 257 -21.90 -12.72 12.10
CA PHE A 257 -21.76 -12.02 10.81
C PHE A 257 -22.27 -10.56 10.88
N SER A 258 -23.28 -10.28 11.71
CA SER A 258 -23.75 -8.91 11.96
C SER A 258 -22.68 -8.05 12.66
N GLN A 259 -21.96 -8.61 13.64
CA GLN A 259 -20.82 -7.91 14.27
C GLN A 259 -19.69 -7.68 13.26
N ASN A 260 -19.44 -8.65 12.38
CA ASN A 260 -18.48 -8.51 11.29
C ASN A 260 -18.83 -7.34 10.34
N LEU A 261 -20.10 -7.19 9.97
CA LEU A 261 -20.56 -6.06 9.17
C LEU A 261 -20.59 -4.75 9.96
N SER A 262 -20.89 -4.78 11.27
CA SER A 262 -20.82 -3.61 12.14
C SER A 262 -19.40 -3.03 12.14
N PHE A 263 -18.37 -3.89 12.26
CA PHE A 263 -16.98 -3.49 12.14
C PHE A 263 -16.67 -2.88 10.76
N PHE A 264 -17.14 -3.53 9.68
CA PHE A 264 -16.96 -3.03 8.32
C PHE A 264 -17.49 -1.61 8.15
N PHE A 265 -18.75 -1.38 8.51
CA PHE A 265 -19.39 -0.07 8.28
C PHE A 265 -18.88 1.01 9.23
N LYS A 266 -18.68 0.70 10.52
CA LYS A 266 -18.24 1.70 11.51
C LYS A 266 -16.76 2.03 11.39
N TYR A 267 -15.90 1.02 11.40
CA TYR A 267 -14.46 1.21 11.41
C TYR A 267 -13.90 1.36 9.99
N GLN A 268 -14.14 0.37 9.13
CA GLN A 268 -13.46 0.33 7.83
C GLN A 268 -14.03 1.39 6.86
N ILE A 269 -15.35 1.50 6.72
CA ILE A 269 -15.98 2.52 5.87
C ILE A 269 -16.08 3.87 6.58
N GLY A 270 -16.66 3.91 7.77
CA GLY A 270 -16.89 5.15 8.51
C GLY A 270 -15.59 5.84 8.93
N TRP A 271 -14.87 5.22 9.86
CA TRP A 271 -13.68 5.81 10.46
C TRP A 271 -12.46 5.82 9.52
N SER A 272 -12.27 4.81 8.66
CA SER A 272 -11.04 4.69 7.85
C SER A 272 -11.15 5.20 6.42
N TYR A 273 -12.35 5.55 5.94
CA TYR A 273 -12.53 6.11 4.61
C TYR A 273 -13.35 7.38 4.61
N LEU A 274 -14.61 7.32 5.07
CA LEU A 274 -15.51 8.48 5.06
C LEU A 274 -14.97 9.63 5.91
N ARG A 275 -14.33 9.35 7.06
CA ARG A 275 -13.66 10.39 7.85
C ARG A 275 -12.63 11.17 7.04
N TYR A 276 -11.73 10.50 6.33
CA TYR A 276 -10.72 11.14 5.48
C TYR A 276 -11.34 11.82 4.25
N PHE A 277 -12.37 11.21 3.65
CA PHE A 277 -13.12 11.85 2.58
C PHE A 277 -13.71 13.20 3.06
N MET A 278 -14.27 13.22 4.27
CA MET A 278 -14.82 14.45 4.86
C MET A 278 -13.72 15.44 5.28
N TRP A 279 -12.52 15.00 5.67
CA TRP A 279 -11.37 15.90 5.85
C TRP A 279 -11.09 16.75 4.61
N ASN A 280 -11.28 16.18 3.42
CA ASN A 280 -10.98 16.85 2.16
C ASN A 280 -12.12 17.73 1.65
N PHE A 281 -13.39 17.45 2.00
CA PHE A 281 -14.54 18.11 1.38
C PHE A 281 -15.49 18.81 2.36
N VAL A 282 -15.26 18.66 3.67
CA VAL A 282 -16.05 19.32 4.73
C VAL A 282 -15.14 20.08 5.70
N GLY A 283 -14.00 19.49 6.06
CA GLY A 283 -13.01 20.11 6.95
C GLY A 283 -12.40 19.13 7.94
N ARG A 284 -11.35 19.55 8.64
CA ARG A 284 -10.52 18.71 9.51
C ARG A 284 -10.44 19.32 10.91
N GLN A 285 -10.56 18.48 11.93
CA GLN A 285 -10.51 18.90 13.34
C GLN A 285 -9.08 19.20 13.80
N ASN A 286 -8.13 18.33 13.45
CA ASN A 286 -6.69 18.45 13.70
C ASN A 286 -5.93 17.29 13.03
N ASP A 287 -4.61 17.29 13.14
CA ASP A 287 -3.70 16.27 12.62
C ASP A 287 -3.24 15.22 13.63
N TYR A 288 -3.80 15.21 14.84
CA TYR A 288 -3.52 14.16 15.82
C TYR A 288 -4.13 12.82 15.41
N MET A 289 -3.37 11.76 15.63
CA MET A 289 -3.74 10.39 15.28
C MET A 289 -4.89 9.88 16.17
N ASN A 290 -5.93 9.29 15.56
CA ASN A 290 -7.13 8.85 16.28
C ASN A 290 -7.36 7.33 16.24
N MET A 291 -6.48 6.54 16.88
CA MET A 291 -6.56 5.07 16.76
C MET A 291 -7.66 4.37 17.57
N ASP A 292 -8.29 5.08 18.49
CA ASP A 292 -9.32 4.58 19.40
C ASP A 292 -10.73 5.11 19.07
N GLY A 293 -10.87 6.02 18.11
CA GLY A 293 -12.15 6.60 17.71
C GLY A 293 -12.66 7.68 18.67
N ASN A 294 -11.76 8.33 19.41
CA ASN A 294 -12.12 9.41 20.32
C ASN A 294 -12.64 10.64 19.57
N VAL A 295 -13.33 11.52 20.28
CA VAL A 295 -13.96 12.73 19.72
C VAL A 295 -13.02 13.92 19.59
N LEU A 296 -11.82 13.87 20.18
CA LEU A 296 -10.89 15.00 20.27
C LEU A 296 -9.89 15.06 19.12
N HIS A 297 -9.48 13.91 18.58
CA HIS A 297 -8.38 13.84 17.62
C HIS A 297 -8.85 13.41 16.24
N GLY A 298 -8.29 14.00 15.20
CA GLY A 298 -8.38 13.51 13.84
C GLY A 298 -9.81 13.29 13.32
N ASN A 299 -10.85 13.95 13.84
CA ASN A 299 -12.17 13.89 13.22
C ASN A 299 -12.30 14.89 12.06
N TRP A 300 -13.38 14.80 11.30
CA TRP A 300 -13.78 15.89 10.43
C TRP A 300 -14.69 16.85 11.18
N GLU A 301 -14.48 18.14 10.93
CA GLU A 301 -15.21 19.26 11.53
C GLU A 301 -15.56 20.24 10.41
N SER A 302 -16.80 20.72 10.38
CA SER A 302 -17.32 21.51 9.27
C SER A 302 -17.17 23.01 9.44
N GLY A 303 -17.07 23.49 10.69
CA GLY A 303 -17.20 24.91 11.04
C GLY A 303 -18.66 25.32 11.29
N ILE A 304 -19.61 24.39 11.21
CA ILE A 304 -21.02 24.62 11.51
C ILE A 304 -21.32 24.03 12.88
N SER A 305 -21.35 24.90 13.91
CA SER A 305 -21.35 24.48 15.31
C SER A 305 -22.44 23.46 15.65
N PHE A 306 -23.70 23.64 15.24
CA PHE A 306 -24.75 22.69 15.62
C PHE A 306 -24.53 21.27 15.05
N ILE A 307 -23.89 21.15 13.88
CA ILE A 307 -23.57 19.85 13.26
C ILE A 307 -22.39 19.21 13.96
N ASP A 308 -21.35 20.00 14.20
CA ASP A 308 -20.11 19.53 14.81
C ASP A 308 -20.38 19.13 16.27
N ASN A 309 -21.16 19.93 17.02
CA ASN A 309 -21.54 19.65 18.41
C ASN A 309 -22.36 18.37 18.54
N ALA A 310 -23.27 18.10 17.59
CA ALA A 310 -24.08 16.88 17.61
C ALA A 310 -23.24 15.61 17.40
N ARG A 311 -22.09 15.72 16.74
CA ARG A 311 -21.22 14.58 16.41
C ARG A 311 -20.05 14.40 17.38
N LEU A 312 -19.41 15.50 17.75
CA LEU A 312 -18.18 15.52 18.55
C LEU A 312 -18.45 15.87 20.03
N GLY A 313 -19.67 16.30 20.37
CA GLY A 313 -20.00 16.91 21.65
C GLY A 313 -19.79 18.42 21.61
N THR A 314 -20.45 19.15 22.52
CA THR A 314 -20.47 20.61 22.58
C THR A 314 -19.09 21.23 22.90
N PRO A 315 -18.52 22.09 22.04
CA PRO A 315 -17.40 22.98 22.35
C PRO A 315 -17.85 24.22 23.14
N SER A 316 -19.13 24.58 23.14
CA SER A 316 -19.61 25.84 23.75
C SER A 316 -19.53 25.88 25.29
N SER A 317 -19.13 24.78 25.94
CA SER A 317 -18.96 24.68 27.40
C SER A 317 -17.65 23.98 27.80
N ILE A 318 -16.74 23.71 26.87
CA ILE A 318 -15.46 23.06 27.14
C ILE A 318 -14.37 23.95 26.57
N ASP A 319 -13.57 24.57 27.44
CA ASP A 319 -12.32 25.22 27.04
C ASP A 319 -11.42 24.15 26.40
N MET A 320 -11.34 24.19 25.07
CA MET A 320 -10.40 23.35 24.34
C MET A 320 -8.99 23.83 24.67
N PRO A 321 -8.05 22.92 24.99
CA PRO A 321 -6.66 23.27 25.13
C PRO A 321 -6.17 24.07 23.92
N GLU A 322 -5.37 25.10 24.17
CA GLU A 322 -4.92 26.05 23.14
C GLU A 322 -4.26 25.34 21.95
N TYR A 323 -3.51 24.26 22.20
CA TYR A 323 -2.85 23.46 21.15
C TYR A 323 -3.84 22.73 20.22
N LEU A 324 -5.06 22.43 20.67
CA LEU A 324 -6.13 21.86 19.84
C LEU A 324 -6.94 22.96 19.16
N ALA A 325 -7.22 24.06 19.87
CA ALA A 325 -7.98 25.19 19.33
C ALA A 325 -7.24 25.87 18.17
N ASN A 326 -5.93 26.06 18.31
CA ASN A 326 -5.05 26.74 17.36
C ASN A 326 -4.21 25.74 16.53
N ASN A 327 -4.64 24.48 16.42
CA ASN A 327 -3.94 23.50 15.59
C ASN A 327 -3.98 23.96 14.12
N LYS A 328 -2.82 24.04 13.47
CA LYS A 328 -2.73 24.55 12.08
C LYS A 328 -3.53 23.71 11.08
N ALA A 329 -3.65 22.40 11.30
CA ALA A 329 -4.40 21.50 10.41
C ALA A 329 -5.92 21.50 10.67
N LYS A 330 -6.41 22.46 11.47
CA LYS A 330 -7.83 22.67 11.71
C LYS A 330 -8.39 23.56 10.59
N ASN A 331 -9.24 22.96 9.74
CA ASN A 331 -9.71 23.58 8.50
C ASN A 331 -11.23 23.45 8.41
N HIS A 332 -11.95 24.52 8.05
CA HIS A 332 -13.42 24.53 7.95
C HIS A 332 -13.91 24.88 6.54
N TYR A 333 -14.54 23.93 5.85
CA TYR A 333 -15.06 24.16 4.49
C TYR A 333 -16.57 24.33 4.42
N TYR A 334 -17.28 24.27 5.55
CA TYR A 334 -18.73 24.50 5.65
C TYR A 334 -19.56 23.66 4.67
N PHE A 335 -19.09 22.44 4.35
CA PHE A 335 -19.64 21.55 3.33
C PHE A 335 -19.65 22.07 1.88
N LEU A 336 -19.10 23.25 1.60
CA LEU A 336 -19.19 23.87 0.27
C LEU A 336 -18.56 23.01 -0.84
N PRO A 337 -17.32 22.45 -0.68
CA PRO A 337 -16.76 21.54 -1.68
C PRO A 337 -17.58 20.27 -1.84
N LEU A 338 -18.09 19.69 -0.74
CA LEU A 338 -18.95 18.50 -0.79
C LEU A 338 -20.24 18.79 -1.58
N ILE A 339 -20.91 19.90 -1.29
CA ILE A 339 -22.17 20.29 -1.95
C ILE A 339 -21.94 20.51 -3.45
N LEU A 340 -20.89 21.23 -3.84
CA LEU A 340 -20.54 21.41 -5.24
C LEU A 340 -20.26 20.07 -5.94
N GLY A 341 -19.50 19.18 -5.30
CA GLY A 341 -19.24 17.85 -5.82
C GLY A 341 -20.52 17.02 -6.00
N LEU A 342 -21.46 17.08 -5.05
CA LEU A 342 -22.76 16.42 -5.19
C LEU A 342 -23.58 17.03 -6.34
N ILE A 343 -23.66 18.36 -6.44
CA ILE A 343 -24.35 19.06 -7.53
C ILE A 343 -23.80 18.62 -8.89
N GLY A 344 -22.47 18.63 -9.05
CA GLY A 344 -21.81 18.22 -10.28
C GLY A 344 -21.97 16.72 -10.56
N MET A 345 -21.99 15.87 -9.53
CA MET A 345 -22.26 14.43 -9.68
C MET A 345 -23.68 14.18 -10.22
N PHE A 346 -24.70 14.80 -9.63
CA PHE A 346 -26.09 14.66 -10.09
C PHE A 346 -26.29 15.26 -11.48
N PHE A 347 -25.68 16.42 -11.75
CA PHE A 347 -25.70 17.04 -13.07
C PHE A 347 -25.05 16.15 -14.13
N HIS A 348 -23.85 15.63 -13.85
CA HIS A 348 -23.13 14.72 -14.74
C HIS A 348 -23.98 13.48 -15.04
N TYR A 349 -24.56 12.84 -14.01
CA TYR A 349 -25.44 11.69 -14.21
C TYR A 349 -26.69 12.03 -15.05
N LYS A 350 -27.29 13.20 -14.85
CA LYS A 350 -28.47 13.64 -15.61
C LYS A 350 -28.14 13.91 -17.08
N LYS A 351 -27.02 14.58 -17.36
CA LYS A 351 -26.62 14.96 -18.72
C LYS A 351 -25.97 13.81 -19.49
N ASN A 352 -25.17 12.98 -18.82
CA ASN A 352 -24.48 11.84 -19.43
C ASN A 352 -24.25 10.70 -18.40
N LYS A 353 -25.19 9.76 -18.36
CA LYS A 353 -25.17 8.62 -17.42
C LYS A 353 -23.95 7.71 -17.60
N GLN A 354 -23.50 7.52 -18.83
CA GLN A 354 -22.44 6.56 -19.17
C GLN A 354 -21.09 7.05 -18.65
N ASP A 355 -20.73 8.30 -18.97
CA ASP A 355 -19.50 8.91 -18.49
C ASP A 355 -19.55 9.10 -16.96
N ALA A 356 -20.72 9.42 -16.38
CA ALA A 356 -20.90 9.50 -14.94
C ALA A 356 -20.66 8.15 -14.22
N ILE A 357 -21.11 7.04 -14.80
CA ILE A 357 -20.86 5.69 -14.26
C ILE A 357 -19.36 5.37 -14.30
N ALA A 358 -18.63 5.76 -15.36
CA ALA A 358 -17.20 5.55 -15.42
C ALA A 358 -16.45 6.30 -14.30
N VAL A 359 -16.79 7.57 -14.05
CA VAL A 359 -16.20 8.35 -12.95
C VAL A 359 -16.62 7.78 -11.58
N LEU A 360 -17.86 7.31 -11.43
CA LEU A 360 -18.32 6.64 -10.21
C LEU A 360 -17.52 5.35 -9.94
N LEU A 361 -17.24 4.54 -10.96
CA LEU A 361 -16.40 3.36 -10.82
C LEU A 361 -14.98 3.76 -10.42
N PHE A 362 -14.41 4.79 -11.04
CA PHE A 362 -13.09 5.30 -10.64
C PHE A 362 -13.08 5.72 -9.15
N PHE A 363 -14.09 6.47 -8.71
CA PHE A 363 -14.29 6.86 -7.30
C PHE A 363 -14.39 5.66 -6.35
N LEU A 364 -15.24 4.68 -6.66
CA LEU A 364 -15.46 3.52 -5.80
C LEU A 364 -14.24 2.60 -5.74
N PHE A 365 -13.58 2.37 -6.87
CA PHE A 365 -12.44 1.47 -6.96
C PHE A 365 -11.19 2.05 -6.29
N THR A 366 -11.00 3.36 -6.37
CA THR A 366 -9.86 4.05 -5.73
C THR A 366 -10.18 4.61 -4.34
N GLY A 367 -11.31 4.21 -3.76
CA GLY A 367 -11.74 4.55 -2.41
C GLY A 367 -12.20 3.32 -1.64
N VAL A 368 -13.51 3.05 -1.68
CA VAL A 368 -14.16 1.97 -0.91
C VAL A 368 -13.59 0.58 -1.21
N MET A 369 -13.23 0.27 -2.46
CA MET A 369 -12.69 -1.05 -2.78
C MET A 369 -11.27 -1.28 -2.25
N ILE A 370 -10.48 -0.22 -2.06
CA ILE A 370 -9.17 -0.31 -1.41
C ILE A 370 -9.33 -0.79 0.02
N ILE A 371 -10.32 -0.27 0.76
CA ILE A 371 -10.64 -0.72 2.12
C ILE A 371 -10.96 -2.21 2.14
N ILE A 372 -11.77 -2.68 1.18
CA ILE A 372 -12.15 -4.09 1.08
C ILE A 372 -10.92 -4.96 0.82
N TYR A 373 -10.05 -4.53 -0.11
CA TYR A 373 -8.85 -5.23 -0.52
C TYR A 373 -7.80 -5.28 0.61
N LEU A 374 -7.50 -4.15 1.25
CA LEU A 374 -6.51 -4.07 2.33
C LEU A 374 -7.00 -4.72 3.62
N ASN A 375 -8.32 -4.86 3.79
CA ASN A 375 -8.96 -5.44 4.97
C ASN A 375 -8.32 -4.98 6.29
N ILE A 376 -8.17 -3.66 6.40
CA ILE A 376 -7.39 -2.98 7.44
C ILE A 376 -7.85 -3.37 8.86
N THR A 377 -6.86 -3.49 9.75
CA THR A 377 -7.05 -3.86 11.15
C THR A 377 -7.08 -2.62 12.05
N PRO A 378 -7.67 -2.70 13.25
CA PRO A 378 -7.58 -1.65 14.26
C PRO A 378 -6.14 -1.32 14.65
N TYR A 379 -5.92 -0.11 15.19
CA TYR A 379 -4.61 0.34 15.68
C TYR A 379 -3.51 0.32 14.61
N GLN A 380 -3.81 0.90 13.44
CA GLN A 380 -2.79 1.17 12.42
C GLN A 380 -1.67 2.05 13.01
N PRO A 381 -0.42 1.90 12.54
CA PRO A 381 0.71 2.67 13.08
C PRO A 381 0.63 4.17 12.77
N ARG A 382 -0.20 4.57 11.79
CA ARG A 382 -0.42 5.95 11.37
C ARG A 382 -1.71 6.07 10.54
N GLU A 383 -2.15 7.30 10.33
CA GLU A 383 -3.24 7.63 9.40
C GLU A 383 -2.88 7.20 7.96
N ARG A 384 -3.89 6.80 7.17
CA ARG A 384 -3.71 6.25 5.81
C ARG A 384 -4.60 6.91 4.74
N ASP A 385 -4.91 8.18 4.92
CA ASP A 385 -5.65 9.00 3.96
C ASP A 385 -5.05 8.98 2.54
N TYR A 386 -3.71 8.98 2.43
CA TYR A 386 -2.99 8.92 1.15
C TYR A 386 -3.36 7.71 0.27
N ALA A 387 -3.85 6.61 0.85
CA ALA A 387 -4.26 5.43 0.10
C ALA A 387 -5.52 5.69 -0.76
N TYR A 388 -6.32 6.70 -0.44
CA TYR A 388 -7.60 6.97 -1.10
C TYR A 388 -7.60 8.22 -1.98
N VAL A 389 -6.42 8.81 -2.23
CA VAL A 389 -6.26 10.05 -3.01
C VAL A 389 -6.90 9.95 -4.40
N GLY A 390 -6.88 8.76 -5.01
CA GLY A 390 -7.56 8.53 -6.29
C GLY A 390 -9.06 8.83 -6.24
N SER A 391 -9.74 8.47 -5.15
CA SER A 391 -11.17 8.79 -4.96
C SER A 391 -11.39 10.28 -4.73
N TYR A 392 -10.45 10.98 -4.10
CA TYR A 392 -10.54 12.43 -3.89
C TYR A 392 -10.43 13.15 -5.23
N TYR A 393 -9.48 12.74 -6.09
CA TYR A 393 -9.38 13.25 -7.45
C TYR A 393 -10.62 12.95 -8.29
N ALA A 394 -11.20 11.75 -8.16
CA ALA A 394 -12.47 11.43 -8.83
C ALA A 394 -13.60 12.37 -8.39
N PHE A 395 -13.68 12.69 -7.10
CA PHE A 395 -14.68 13.62 -6.57
C PHE A 395 -14.45 15.07 -7.02
N THR A 396 -13.19 15.52 -7.14
CA THR A 396 -12.88 16.86 -7.66
C THR A 396 -13.32 17.06 -9.12
N ILE A 397 -13.38 15.99 -9.93
CA ILE A 397 -13.99 16.07 -11.27
C ILE A 397 -15.44 16.52 -11.16
N TRP A 398 -16.20 15.98 -10.21
CA TRP A 398 -17.58 16.41 -10.00
C TRP A 398 -17.67 17.82 -9.41
N ILE A 399 -16.74 18.25 -8.56
CA ILE A 399 -16.66 19.66 -8.15
C ILE A 399 -16.49 20.55 -9.39
N GLY A 400 -15.60 20.20 -10.33
CA GLY A 400 -15.47 20.94 -11.59
C GLY A 400 -16.75 20.93 -12.44
N MET A 401 -17.45 19.80 -12.52
CA MET A 401 -18.72 19.68 -13.25
C MET A 401 -19.85 20.50 -12.62
N SER A 402 -19.72 20.95 -11.37
CA SER A 402 -20.71 21.84 -10.75
C SER A 402 -20.79 23.21 -11.44
N VAL A 403 -19.69 23.67 -12.06
CA VAL A 403 -19.67 24.92 -12.86
C VAL A 403 -20.70 24.83 -13.98
N LEU A 404 -20.73 23.70 -14.69
CA LEU A 404 -21.68 23.47 -15.78
C LEU A 404 -23.12 23.35 -15.26
N ALA A 405 -23.30 22.79 -14.06
CA ALA A 405 -24.62 22.71 -13.41
C ALA A 405 -25.17 24.09 -13.03
N ILE A 406 -24.33 24.94 -12.44
CA ILE A 406 -24.67 26.32 -12.08
C ILE A 406 -24.96 27.12 -13.35
N TYR A 407 -24.14 26.96 -14.39
CA TYR A 407 -24.35 27.61 -15.67
C TYR A 407 -25.69 27.20 -16.30
N ASP A 408 -26.01 25.90 -16.39
CA ASP A 408 -27.28 25.40 -16.92
C ASP A 408 -28.47 25.98 -16.13
N PHE A 409 -28.35 26.08 -14.80
CA PHE A 409 -29.38 26.67 -13.95
C PHE A 409 -29.59 28.17 -14.19
N LEU A 410 -28.50 28.95 -14.23
CA LEU A 410 -28.54 30.41 -14.40
C LEU A 410 -28.82 30.86 -15.83
N SER A 411 -28.58 30.00 -16.83
CA SER A 411 -28.80 30.31 -18.25
C SER A 411 -30.24 30.73 -18.56
N LYS A 412 -31.18 30.34 -17.69
CA LYS A 412 -32.59 30.70 -17.78
C LYS A 412 -32.89 32.15 -17.34
N LYS A 413 -31.92 32.82 -16.69
CA LYS A 413 -32.13 34.10 -16.00
C LYS A 413 -31.18 35.21 -16.41
N ILE A 414 -30.03 34.89 -17.02
CA ILE A 414 -29.00 35.88 -17.36
C ILE A 414 -28.31 35.57 -18.70
N PRO A 415 -27.71 36.58 -19.38
CA PRO A 415 -26.99 36.39 -20.64
C PRO A 415 -25.82 35.40 -20.52
N ALA A 416 -25.51 34.69 -21.61
CA ALA A 416 -24.52 33.61 -21.64
C ALA A 416 -23.12 34.03 -21.14
N THR A 417 -22.63 35.20 -21.56
CA THR A 417 -21.32 35.73 -21.14
C THR A 417 -21.28 36.04 -19.66
N ALA A 418 -22.29 36.75 -19.14
CA ALA A 418 -22.42 37.03 -17.71
C ALA A 418 -22.52 35.73 -16.90
N ASN A 419 -23.28 34.76 -17.38
CA ASN A 419 -23.44 33.47 -16.73
C ASN A 419 -22.14 32.67 -16.63
N ALA A 420 -21.37 32.62 -17.72
CA ALA A 420 -20.07 31.95 -17.72
C ALA A 420 -19.14 32.56 -16.68
N VAL A 421 -19.11 33.89 -16.58
CA VAL A 421 -18.33 34.62 -15.57
C VAL A 421 -18.83 34.29 -14.17
N PHE A 422 -20.13 34.48 -13.88
CA PHE A 422 -20.68 34.27 -12.54
C PHE A 422 -20.55 32.83 -12.06
N SER A 423 -20.88 31.84 -12.91
CA SER A 423 -20.78 30.42 -12.56
C SER A 423 -19.35 30.01 -12.21
N THR A 424 -18.37 30.53 -12.97
CA THR A 424 -16.95 30.27 -12.73
C THR A 424 -16.49 30.93 -11.43
N ILE A 425 -16.82 32.21 -11.22
CA ILE A 425 -16.47 32.93 -10.00
C ILE A 425 -17.06 32.25 -8.75
N ILE A 426 -18.35 31.90 -8.79
CA ILE A 426 -19.03 31.22 -7.67
C ILE A 426 -18.32 29.90 -7.35
N ALA A 427 -18.06 29.07 -8.36
CA ALA A 427 -17.41 27.78 -8.15
C ALA A 427 -15.97 27.91 -7.63
N LEU A 428 -15.20 28.88 -8.14
CA LEU A 428 -13.83 29.14 -7.69
C LEU A 428 -13.77 29.70 -6.26
N ILE A 429 -14.70 30.55 -5.87
CA ILE A 429 -14.75 31.11 -4.51
C ILE A 429 -15.18 30.04 -3.51
N LEU A 430 -16.26 29.31 -3.79
CA LEU A 430 -16.88 28.40 -2.82
C LEU A 430 -16.05 27.15 -2.49
N ALA A 431 -15.19 26.67 -3.40
CA ALA A 431 -14.35 25.50 -3.14
C ALA A 431 -12.85 25.80 -3.25
N PRO A 432 -12.25 26.04 -4.43
CA PRO A 432 -10.80 26.23 -4.53
C PRO A 432 -10.23 27.36 -3.67
N THR A 433 -10.88 28.52 -3.63
CA THR A 433 -10.39 29.68 -2.85
C THR A 433 -10.50 29.43 -1.36
N LEU A 434 -11.64 28.92 -0.89
CA LEU A 434 -11.84 28.55 0.51
C LEU A 434 -10.82 27.48 0.94
N MET A 435 -10.70 26.40 0.17
CA MET A 435 -9.72 25.36 0.46
C MET A 435 -8.30 25.91 0.43
N ALA A 436 -7.94 26.78 -0.51
CA ALA A 436 -6.61 27.40 -0.52
C ALA A 436 -6.37 28.26 0.73
N SER A 437 -7.35 29.09 1.13
CA SER A 437 -7.27 29.93 2.33
C SER A 437 -7.05 29.11 3.61
N GLU A 438 -7.86 28.07 3.78
CA GLU A 438 -7.82 27.22 4.97
C GLU A 438 -6.58 26.32 5.02
N ASN A 439 -6.05 25.90 3.86
CA ASN A 439 -4.97 24.92 3.80
C ASN A 439 -3.57 25.53 3.52
N TRP A 440 -3.45 26.85 3.36
CA TRP A 440 -2.16 27.41 2.96
C TRP A 440 -1.09 27.25 4.05
N ASN A 441 -1.48 27.48 5.31
CA ASN A 441 -0.60 27.48 6.47
C ASN A 441 -0.21 26.06 6.95
N ASP A 442 -1.05 25.05 6.75
CA ASP A 442 -0.79 23.67 7.19
C ASP A 442 -0.04 22.85 6.13
N HIS A 443 -0.18 23.21 4.85
CA HIS A 443 0.58 22.65 3.74
C HIS A 443 1.95 23.32 3.53
N ASP A 444 2.19 24.51 4.10
CA ASP A 444 3.52 25.09 4.12
C ASP A 444 4.49 24.20 4.93
N ARG A 445 5.52 23.70 4.25
CA ARG A 445 6.58 22.86 4.82
C ARG A 445 7.94 23.55 4.82
N SER A 446 8.02 24.83 4.40
CA SER A 446 9.27 25.58 4.26
C SER A 446 10.09 25.66 5.56
N GLY A 447 9.42 25.67 6.72
CA GLY A 447 10.05 25.70 8.05
C GLY A 447 10.21 24.34 8.75
N ARG A 448 9.96 23.20 8.07
CA ARG A 448 9.96 21.88 8.74
C ARG A 448 11.35 21.24 8.74
N PHE A 449 12.21 21.71 9.64
CA PHE A 449 13.60 21.23 9.79
C PHE A 449 13.80 20.19 10.89
N THR A 450 12.82 19.96 11.77
CA THR A 450 12.97 19.14 12.98
C THR A 450 13.58 17.77 12.72
N ALA A 451 13.12 17.03 11.70
CA ALA A 451 13.68 15.71 11.40
C ALA A 451 15.17 15.78 11.00
N LYS A 452 15.53 16.78 10.18
CA LYS A 452 16.91 17.03 9.73
C LYS A 452 17.81 17.43 10.90
N GLU A 453 17.34 18.40 11.71
CA GLU A 453 18.10 18.95 12.83
C GLU A 453 18.27 17.95 13.97
N VAL A 454 17.22 17.20 14.33
CA VAL A 454 17.31 16.14 15.34
C VAL A 454 18.29 15.06 14.89
N ALA A 455 18.23 14.63 13.62
CA ALA A 455 19.18 13.66 13.09
C ALA A 455 20.63 14.18 13.13
N ALA A 456 20.86 15.42 12.69
CA ALA A 456 22.18 16.05 12.75
C ALA A 456 22.69 16.14 14.20
N ASN A 457 21.82 16.48 15.16
CA ASN A 457 22.18 16.55 16.57
C ASN A 457 22.52 15.19 17.17
N TYR A 458 21.76 14.14 16.84
CA TYR A 458 22.05 12.77 17.25
C TYR A 458 23.43 12.34 16.77
N LEU A 459 23.71 12.55 15.48
CA LEU A 459 25.00 12.21 14.88
C LEU A 459 26.12 13.04 15.51
N ASN A 460 26.00 14.36 15.58
CA ASN A 460 27.05 15.23 16.10
C ASN A 460 27.36 15.01 17.59
N SER A 461 26.39 14.53 18.37
CA SER A 461 26.58 14.19 19.79
C SER A 461 27.34 12.88 20.02
N CYS A 462 27.47 12.03 18.99
CA CYS A 462 28.20 10.77 19.12
C CYS A 462 29.71 10.99 19.09
N ALA A 463 30.44 10.18 19.88
CA ALA A 463 31.89 10.06 19.75
C ALA A 463 32.29 9.62 18.32
N LYS A 464 33.54 9.88 17.94
CA LYS A 464 34.08 9.45 16.63
C LYS A 464 33.98 7.93 16.50
N ASN A 465 33.53 7.44 15.34
CA ASN A 465 33.35 6.01 15.03
C ASN A 465 32.33 5.28 15.94
N ALA A 466 31.37 5.99 16.54
CA ALA A 466 30.36 5.38 17.38
C ALA A 466 29.40 4.47 16.59
N ILE A 467 28.77 3.53 17.30
CA ILE A 467 27.61 2.77 16.82
C ILE A 467 26.37 3.35 17.49
N LEU A 468 25.45 3.87 16.69
CA LEU A 468 24.19 4.46 17.14
C LEU A 468 23.05 3.48 16.87
N PHE A 469 22.44 2.96 17.93
CA PHE A 469 21.28 2.08 17.83
C PHE A 469 19.97 2.89 17.79
N THR A 470 19.11 2.56 16.83
CA THR A 470 17.79 3.19 16.61
C THR A 470 16.69 2.14 16.64
N ASN A 471 15.45 2.56 16.83
CA ASN A 471 14.34 1.64 17.06
C ASN A 471 13.50 1.36 15.80
N GLY A 472 13.35 2.29 14.87
CA GLY A 472 12.53 2.08 13.67
C GLY A 472 12.67 3.15 12.60
N ASP A 473 11.66 3.29 11.75
CA ASP A 473 11.75 4.14 10.54
C ASP A 473 11.89 5.63 10.89
N ASN A 474 11.14 6.12 11.89
CA ASN A 474 11.02 7.55 12.17
C ASN A 474 12.29 8.18 12.77
N ASP A 475 13.11 7.40 13.47
CA ASP A 475 14.41 7.84 14.01
C ASP A 475 15.56 7.45 13.08
N THR A 476 15.48 6.31 12.39
CA THR A 476 16.55 5.84 11.48
C THR A 476 16.62 6.62 10.17
N PHE A 477 15.50 6.78 9.46
CA PHE A 477 15.52 7.31 8.09
C PHE A 477 16.05 8.75 8.01
N PRO A 478 15.74 9.66 8.96
CA PRO A 478 16.37 10.97 9.00
C PRO A 478 17.89 10.91 9.18
N LEU A 479 18.42 9.98 9.99
CA LEU A 479 19.87 9.79 10.17
C LEU A 479 20.53 9.31 8.89
N TRP A 480 19.94 8.32 8.23
CA TRP A 480 20.38 7.84 6.92
C TRP A 480 20.38 8.95 5.88
N TYR A 481 19.33 9.77 5.81
CA TYR A 481 19.31 10.94 4.92
C TYR A 481 20.48 11.89 5.19
N MET A 482 20.74 12.21 6.46
CA MET A 482 21.86 13.09 6.83
C MET A 482 23.22 12.54 6.41
N GLN A 483 23.40 11.22 6.42
CA GLN A 483 24.66 10.58 5.99
C GLN A 483 24.75 10.46 4.45
N GLU A 484 23.71 9.94 3.81
CA GLU A 484 23.70 9.61 2.37
C GLU A 484 23.63 10.85 1.46
N VAL A 485 22.88 11.88 1.89
CA VAL A 485 22.60 13.05 1.06
C VAL A 485 23.39 14.27 1.54
N GLU A 486 23.39 14.52 2.85
CA GLU A 486 24.01 15.73 3.43
C GLU A 486 25.48 15.50 3.83
N GLY A 487 25.96 14.25 3.82
CA GLY A 487 27.35 13.91 4.13
C GLY A 487 27.77 14.16 5.58
N VAL A 488 26.83 14.21 6.52
CA VAL A 488 27.11 14.54 7.93
C VAL A 488 27.47 13.29 8.72
N ARG A 489 28.64 13.31 9.38
CA ARG A 489 29.12 12.24 10.30
C ARG A 489 29.00 10.84 9.68
N THR A 490 29.55 10.69 8.49
CA THR A 490 29.70 9.41 7.77
C THR A 490 30.60 8.40 8.50
N ASP A 491 31.25 8.80 9.60
CA ASP A 491 32.01 7.95 10.51
C ASP A 491 31.15 7.12 11.48
N ILE A 492 29.87 7.48 11.67
CA ILE A 492 28.98 6.80 12.62
C ILE A 492 28.26 5.64 11.95
N LYS A 493 28.21 4.48 12.62
CA LYS A 493 27.40 3.35 12.19
C LYS A 493 26.00 3.40 12.80
N VAL A 494 24.98 3.64 11.97
CA VAL A 494 23.58 3.65 12.42
C VAL A 494 22.96 2.26 12.26
N VAL A 495 22.49 1.67 13.36
CA VAL A 495 21.93 0.31 13.42
C VAL A 495 20.47 0.34 13.87
N ASN A 496 19.56 0.03 12.95
CA ASN A 496 18.13 -0.08 13.21
C ASN A 496 17.77 -1.45 13.80
N LEU A 497 17.36 -1.47 15.07
CA LEU A 497 17.04 -2.69 15.81
C LEU A 497 15.84 -3.46 15.23
N SER A 498 14.89 -2.79 14.59
CA SER A 498 13.76 -3.45 13.91
C SER A 498 14.17 -4.20 12.64
N LEU A 499 15.32 -3.86 12.05
CA LEU A 499 15.90 -4.54 10.90
C LEU A 499 17.02 -5.51 11.30
N PHE A 500 17.66 -5.29 12.46
CA PHE A 500 18.81 -6.07 12.98
C PHE A 500 18.47 -7.49 13.44
N ASN A 501 17.23 -7.92 13.23
CA ASN A 501 16.78 -9.30 13.31
C ASN A 501 16.81 -10.04 11.95
N THR A 502 17.13 -9.34 10.85
CA THR A 502 17.20 -9.92 9.50
C THR A 502 18.64 -10.19 9.08
N SER A 503 18.88 -11.31 8.40
CA SER A 503 20.23 -11.73 8.01
C SER A 503 20.92 -10.75 7.04
N TRP A 504 20.17 -10.24 6.06
CA TRP A 504 20.68 -9.29 5.08
C TRP A 504 21.16 -7.99 5.74
N TYR A 505 20.43 -7.51 6.77
CA TYR A 505 20.80 -6.27 7.46
C TYR A 505 21.99 -6.48 8.40
N ILE A 506 22.06 -7.64 9.08
CA ILE A 506 23.24 -8.01 9.88
C ILE A 506 24.49 -8.05 8.99
N ASP A 507 24.40 -8.65 7.79
CA ASP A 507 25.51 -8.66 6.82
C ASP A 507 25.90 -7.24 6.39
N GLN A 508 24.93 -6.37 6.12
CA GLN A 508 25.18 -4.98 5.76
C GLN A 508 25.92 -4.22 6.87
N MET A 509 25.53 -4.40 8.14
CA MET A 509 26.20 -3.76 9.27
C MET A 509 27.62 -4.27 9.50
N LYS A 510 27.93 -5.50 9.06
CA LYS A 510 29.27 -6.09 9.09
C LYS A 510 30.18 -5.65 7.94
N ARG A 511 29.72 -4.77 7.05
CA ARG A 511 30.55 -4.11 6.04
C ARG A 511 30.94 -2.71 6.51
N ALA A 512 32.05 -2.20 6.02
CA ALA A 512 32.36 -0.78 6.14
C ALA A 512 31.37 0.02 5.27
N SER A 513 30.96 1.20 5.73
CA SER A 513 30.06 2.08 4.99
C SER A 513 30.58 3.50 5.13
N TYR A 514 31.00 4.11 4.01
CA TYR A 514 31.73 5.38 4.02
C TYR A 514 32.95 5.29 4.96
N ASP A 515 33.03 6.19 5.95
CA ASP A 515 34.11 6.24 6.94
C ASP A 515 33.83 5.35 8.17
N ALA A 516 32.61 4.83 8.31
CA ALA A 516 32.21 3.98 9.44
C ALA A 516 32.69 2.54 9.27
N ALA A 517 33.48 2.07 10.25
CA ALA A 517 33.93 0.69 10.32
C ALA A 517 32.76 -0.32 10.43
N PRO A 518 32.97 -1.60 10.08
CA PRO A 518 32.04 -2.68 10.40
C PRO A 518 31.69 -2.74 11.89
N ILE A 519 30.48 -3.18 12.23
CA ILE A 519 30.21 -3.53 13.63
C ILE A 519 31.04 -4.74 14.07
N PRO A 520 31.45 -4.82 15.34
CA PRO A 520 32.02 -6.04 15.90
C PRO A 520 31.03 -7.20 15.77
N SER A 521 31.49 -8.36 15.29
CA SER A 521 30.65 -9.54 15.11
C SER A 521 31.48 -10.81 15.28
N SER A 522 30.92 -11.81 15.96
CA SER A 522 31.51 -13.14 16.15
C SER A 522 30.85 -14.23 15.29
N PHE A 523 29.60 -14.02 14.85
CA PHE A 523 28.84 -15.02 14.10
C PHE A 523 29.05 -14.89 12.58
N THR A 524 29.03 -16.02 11.88
CA THR A 524 28.97 -16.09 10.41
C THR A 524 27.52 -16.04 9.92
N ASN A 525 27.31 -15.68 8.65
CA ASN A 525 25.96 -15.66 8.04
C ASN A 525 25.22 -16.99 8.21
N SER A 526 25.92 -18.12 8.05
CA SER A 526 25.33 -19.45 8.25
C SER A 526 24.83 -19.71 9.67
N GLN A 527 25.24 -18.91 10.67
CA GLN A 527 24.81 -19.08 12.05
C GLN A 527 23.53 -18.32 12.41
N TYR A 528 23.28 -17.16 11.79
CA TYR A 528 22.10 -16.31 12.07
C TYR A 528 21.10 -16.19 10.93
N ARG A 529 21.37 -16.76 9.73
CA ARG A 529 20.39 -16.76 8.66
C ARG A 529 19.11 -17.49 9.06
N THR A 530 17.99 -17.02 8.51
CA THR A 530 16.66 -17.62 8.68
C THR A 530 16.68 -19.13 8.47
N GLY A 531 15.98 -19.87 9.33
CA GLY A 531 15.90 -21.33 9.29
C GLY A 531 16.99 -22.05 10.10
N THR A 532 17.91 -21.32 10.75
CA THR A 532 19.02 -21.94 11.52
C THR A 532 18.81 -21.82 13.03
N ARG A 533 18.62 -20.59 13.54
CA ARG A 533 18.51 -20.29 14.98
C ARG A 533 17.43 -19.23 15.24
N ASP A 534 16.25 -19.47 14.66
CA ASP A 534 15.18 -18.45 14.62
C ASP A 534 14.59 -18.12 16.01
N TYR A 535 14.69 -19.04 16.98
CA TYR A 535 14.36 -18.75 18.37
C TYR A 535 15.24 -19.55 19.33
N ILE A 536 15.39 -19.02 20.54
CA ILE A 536 16.15 -19.65 21.62
C ILE A 536 15.23 -19.69 22.84
N PRO A 537 14.80 -20.87 23.30
CA PRO A 537 13.97 -20.97 24.49
C PRO A 537 14.81 -20.63 25.72
N ILE A 538 14.37 -19.65 26.50
CA ILE A 538 15.01 -19.25 27.76
C ILE A 538 14.21 -19.87 28.91
N ASP A 539 14.85 -20.73 29.71
CA ASP A 539 14.29 -21.22 30.97
C ASP A 539 14.76 -20.33 32.14
N ASN A 540 13.84 -19.53 32.69
CA ASN A 540 14.11 -18.59 33.77
C ASN A 540 14.34 -19.25 35.14
N LYS A 541 14.39 -20.58 35.23
CA LYS A 541 14.62 -21.31 36.51
C LYS A 541 16.02 -21.15 37.09
N LYS A 542 17.00 -20.66 36.33
CA LYS A 542 18.35 -20.35 36.83
C LYS A 542 18.55 -18.84 36.94
N THR A 543 18.41 -18.33 38.15
CA THR A 543 18.71 -16.93 38.52
C THR A 543 20.17 -16.83 38.94
N GLY A 544 21.07 -16.52 38.00
CA GLY A 544 22.48 -16.25 38.27
C GLY A 544 23.10 -15.45 37.13
N TYR A 545 24.29 -14.88 37.36
CA TYR A 545 25.02 -14.16 36.32
C TYR A 545 25.81 -15.14 35.45
N VAL A 546 25.68 -15.02 34.14
CA VAL A 546 26.47 -15.79 33.15
C VAL A 546 27.22 -14.80 32.28
N ASP A 547 28.47 -15.11 32.00
CA ASP A 547 29.30 -14.34 31.07
C ASP A 547 28.65 -14.29 29.68
N VAL A 548 28.50 -13.09 29.12
CA VAL A 548 27.81 -12.87 27.84
C VAL A 548 28.51 -13.61 26.70
N LYS A 549 29.85 -13.69 26.70
CA LYS A 549 30.59 -14.41 25.66
C LYS A 549 30.25 -15.90 25.70
N LYS A 550 30.17 -16.51 26.89
CA LYS A 550 29.70 -17.91 27.02
C LYS A 550 28.29 -18.12 26.50
N VAL A 551 27.39 -17.17 26.71
CA VAL A 551 26.03 -17.22 26.17
C VAL A 551 26.06 -17.16 24.64
N ILE A 552 26.79 -16.19 24.07
CA ILE A 552 26.91 -16.04 22.61
C ILE A 552 27.60 -17.25 21.97
N ASP A 553 28.67 -17.78 22.58
CA ASP A 553 29.35 -18.98 22.10
C ASP A 553 28.44 -20.21 22.15
N PHE A 554 27.64 -20.37 23.21
CA PHE A 554 26.61 -21.42 23.30
C PHE A 554 25.56 -21.26 22.20
N ILE A 555 25.04 -20.05 22.01
CA ILE A 555 24.07 -19.75 20.95
C ILE A 555 24.67 -20.08 19.58
N GLY A 556 25.95 -19.76 19.37
CA GLY A 556 26.65 -19.99 18.10
C GLY A 556 27.12 -21.43 17.87
N SER A 557 27.14 -22.28 18.90
CA SER A 557 27.62 -23.67 18.83
C SER A 557 26.77 -24.60 17.99
#